data_AF-A0A497GJS2-F1
#
_entry.id   AF-A0A497GJS2-F1
#
_cell.length_a   1.000
_cell.length_b   1.000
_cell.length_c   1.000
_cell.angle_alpha   90.00
_cell.angle_beta   90.00
_cell.angle_gamma   90.00
#
_symmetry.space_group_name_H-M   'P 1'
#
loop_
_entity.id
_entity.type
_entity.pdbx_description
1 polymer ?
#
loop_
_entity_poly.entity_id
_entity_poly.type
_entity_poly.pdbx_seq_one_letter_code
_entity_poly.pdbx_strand_id
1 'polypeptide(L)'
;MPVRVKVRLRSLRNNSSVLVPALLNTGFTSNELDIHVPKDIASRLGLWPPPKNSSLEVLNTAGGEVLSYFIPNAVELTVIEDDRNSKTITCNVIISLHEREVLLSDAVIEELEIEILSPRTGLWRFKGEDKVRRSI
;
A
#
# COMPACT_ATOMS: atom_id res chain seq x y z
N MET A 1 18.25 0.47 -2.64
CA MET A 1 16.96 0.76 -3.29
C MET A 1 15.90 -0.06 -2.59
N PRO A 2 15.15 0.58 -1.67
CA PRO A 2 14.01 -0.06 -1.01
C PRO A 2 13.06 -0.69 -2.04
N VAL A 3 12.47 -1.84 -1.71
CA VAL A 3 11.68 -2.63 -2.67
C VAL A 3 10.34 -1.96 -2.93
N ARG A 4 10.09 -1.60 -4.19
CA ARG A 4 8.81 -1.11 -4.67
C ARG A 4 8.23 -2.07 -5.68
N VAL A 5 6.92 -2.25 -5.60
CA VAL A 5 6.14 -3.01 -6.58
C VAL A 5 5.12 -2.10 -7.22
N LYS A 6 4.75 -2.41 -8.46
CA LYS A 6 3.67 -1.69 -9.15
C LYS A 6 2.35 -2.20 -8.59
N VAL A 7 1.52 -1.30 -8.07
CA VAL A 7 0.19 -1.66 -7.58
C VAL A 7 -0.89 -0.93 -8.37
N ARG A 8 -1.98 -1.64 -8.65
CA ARG A 8 -3.25 -1.05 -9.01
C ARG A 8 -4.06 -0.88 -7.74
N LEU A 9 -4.46 0.35 -7.45
CA LEU A 9 -5.45 0.65 -6.43
C LEU A 9 -6.77 0.97 -7.13
N ARG A 10 -7.86 0.33 -6.70
CA ARG A 10 -9.22 0.61 -7.16
C ARG A 10 -10.06 1.05 -5.98
N SER A 11 -10.59 2.27 -6.04
CA SER A 11 -11.50 2.79 -5.02
C SER A 11 -12.81 2.01 -5.04
N LEU A 12 -13.19 1.43 -3.91
CA LEU A 12 -14.47 0.73 -3.76
C LEU A 12 -15.66 1.71 -3.73
N ARG A 13 -15.39 3.01 -3.56
CA ARG A 13 -16.42 4.05 -3.46
C ARG A 13 -16.95 4.51 -4.82
N ASN A 14 -16.05 4.67 -5.80
CA ASN A 14 -16.39 5.28 -7.09
C ASN A 14 -15.76 4.57 -8.30
N ASN A 15 -15.14 3.40 -8.10
CA ASN A 15 -14.43 2.62 -9.12
C ASN A 15 -13.26 3.33 -9.82
N SER A 16 -12.85 4.51 -9.36
CA SER A 16 -11.63 5.15 -9.85
C SER A 16 -10.42 4.27 -9.54
N SER A 17 -9.46 4.26 -10.45
CA SER A 17 -8.28 3.43 -10.31
C SER A 17 -7.02 4.17 -10.71
N VAL A 18 -5.93 3.85 -10.02
CA VAL A 18 -4.59 4.37 -10.29
C VAL A 18 -3.59 3.22 -10.31
N LEU A 19 -2.55 3.37 -11.13
CA LEU A 19 -1.39 2.49 -11.16
C LEU A 19 -0.19 3.29 -10.64
N VAL A 20 0.39 2.86 -9.52
CA VAL A 20 1.44 3.60 -8.80
C VAL A 20 2.49 2.65 -8.24
N PRO A 21 3.74 3.09 -8.02
CA PRO A 21 4.67 2.35 -7.17
C PRO A 21 4.20 2.37 -5.72
N ALA A 22 4.37 1.24 -5.02
CA ALA A 22 4.19 1.14 -3.58
C ALA A 22 5.43 0.52 -2.92
N LEU A 23 5.90 1.15 -1.86
CA LEU A 23 7.01 0.68 -1.04
C LEU A 23 6.55 -0.46 -0.13
N LEU A 24 7.27 -1.57 -0.15
CA LEU A 24 7.11 -2.65 0.82
C LEU A 24 7.79 -2.20 2.13
N ASN A 25 7.01 -1.73 3.11
CA ASN A 25 7.53 -1.15 4.34
C ASN A 25 7.33 -2.08 5.54
N THR A 26 8.32 -2.93 5.82
CA THR A 26 8.28 -3.84 6.99
C THR A 26 8.38 -3.11 8.34
N GLY A 27 8.67 -1.80 8.35
CA GLY A 27 8.61 -0.97 9.56
C GLY A 27 7.22 -0.37 9.82
N PHE A 28 6.31 -0.50 8.87
CA PHE A 28 4.90 -0.18 9.04
C PHE A 28 4.16 -1.46 9.46
N THR A 29 4.14 -1.72 10.76
CA THR A 29 3.51 -2.92 11.32
C THR A 29 2.03 -2.69 11.61
N SER A 30 1.15 -3.56 11.12
CA SER A 30 -0.28 -3.51 11.44
C SER A 30 -0.87 -4.92 11.63
N ASN A 31 -1.91 -5.02 12.45
CA ASN A 31 -2.72 -6.23 12.56
C ASN A 31 -3.77 -6.34 11.44
N GLU A 32 -3.97 -5.25 10.69
CA GLU A 32 -4.96 -5.11 9.63
C GLU A 32 -4.26 -4.87 8.27
N LEU A 33 -5.02 -5.03 7.19
CA LEU A 33 -4.54 -4.79 5.82
C LEU A 33 -4.50 -3.29 5.50
N ASP A 34 -3.60 -2.58 6.16
CA ASP A 34 -3.48 -1.12 6.05
C ASP A 34 -2.45 -0.69 5.00
N ILE A 35 -2.80 0.37 4.27
CA ILE A 35 -1.86 1.07 3.39
C ILE A 35 -1.84 2.56 3.69
N HIS A 36 -0.64 3.17 3.63
CA HIS A 36 -0.55 4.63 3.57
C HIS A 36 -0.70 5.11 2.14
N VAL A 37 -1.54 6.12 1.94
CA VAL A 37 -1.78 6.73 0.63
C VAL A 37 -1.52 8.23 0.71
N PRO A 38 -0.67 8.79 -0.17
CA PRO A 38 -0.48 10.23 -0.27
C PRO A 38 -1.78 10.96 -0.63
N LYS A 39 -1.97 12.18 -0.11
CA LYS A 39 -3.18 13.00 -0.33
C LYS A 39 -3.56 13.16 -1.81
N ASP A 40 -2.59 13.33 -2.70
CA ASP A 40 -2.84 13.48 -4.15
C ASP A 40 -3.39 12.19 -4.76
N ILE A 41 -2.85 11.03 -4.37
CA ILE A 41 -3.37 9.72 -4.77
C ILE A 41 -4.75 9.47 -4.18
N ALA A 42 -4.97 9.81 -2.91
CA ALA A 42 -6.28 9.73 -2.27
C ALA A 42 -7.34 10.60 -2.97
N SER A 43 -6.94 11.80 -3.43
CA SER A 43 -7.81 12.69 -4.22
C SER A 43 -8.23 12.04 -5.55
N ARG A 44 -7.28 11.43 -6.26
CA ARG A 44 -7.56 10.70 -7.52
C ARG A 44 -8.46 9.48 -7.30
N LEU A 45 -8.39 8.86 -6.12
CA LEU A 45 -9.24 7.75 -5.71
C LEU A 45 -10.62 8.18 -5.16
N GLY A 46 -10.91 9.49 -5.07
CA GLY A 46 -12.13 10.02 -4.46
C GLY A 46 -12.27 9.76 -2.96
N LEU A 47 -11.13 9.55 -2.30
CA LEU A 47 -10.99 9.37 -0.85
C LEU A 47 -10.59 10.69 -0.16
N TRP A 48 -10.26 11.73 -0.93
CA TRP A 48 -10.03 13.08 -0.42
C TRP A 48 -10.98 14.11 -1.10
N PRO A 49 -11.65 15.01 -0.34
CA PRO A 49 -11.67 15.09 1.12
C PRO A 49 -12.21 13.79 1.77
N PRO A 50 -11.82 13.49 3.02
CA PRO A 50 -12.17 12.22 3.67
C PRO A 50 -13.68 11.96 3.66
N PRO A 51 -14.12 10.73 3.32
CA PRO A 51 -15.53 10.37 3.28
C PRO A 51 -16.14 10.32 4.68
N LYS A 52 -17.48 10.30 4.78
CA LYS A 52 -18.18 10.27 6.09
C LYS A 52 -17.82 9.09 6.99
N ASN A 53 -17.37 7.97 6.42
CA ASN A 53 -16.95 6.79 7.15
C ASN A 53 -15.47 6.82 7.58
N SER A 54 -14.78 7.96 7.46
CA SER A 54 -13.40 8.10 7.94
C SER A 54 -13.35 8.44 9.43
N SER A 55 -12.34 7.93 10.13
CA SER A 55 -11.92 8.36 11.47
C SER A 55 -10.63 9.19 11.40
N LEU A 56 -10.37 9.98 12.44
CA LEU A 56 -9.06 10.55 12.71
C LEU A 56 -8.37 9.67 13.75
N GLU A 57 -7.18 9.19 13.43
CA GLU A 57 -6.42 8.27 14.28
C GLU A 57 -5.02 8.82 14.53
N VAL A 58 -4.51 8.59 15.75
CA VAL A 58 -3.14 8.92 16.13
C VAL A 58 -2.28 7.71 15.83
N LEU A 59 -1.30 7.89 14.95
CA LEU A 59 -0.37 6.84 14.56
C LEU A 59 0.99 7.11 15.16
N ASN A 60 1.56 6.08 15.78
CA ASN A 60 2.94 6.10 16.26
C ASN A 60 3.89 5.83 15.10
N THR A 61 4.66 6.85 14.70
CA THR A 61 5.70 6.71 13.68
C THR A 61 7.09 6.81 14.33
N ALA A 62 8.13 6.46 13.57
CA ALA A 62 9.51 6.67 14.01
C ALA A 62 9.83 8.16 14.27
N GLY A 63 9.07 9.09 13.67
CA GLY A 63 9.21 10.54 13.85
C GLY A 63 8.32 11.13 14.95
N GLY A 64 7.56 10.29 15.67
CA GLY A 64 6.58 10.72 16.68
C GLY A 64 5.14 10.44 16.26
N GLU A 65 4.21 10.92 17.09
CA GLU A 65 2.77 10.77 16.85
C GLU A 65 2.29 11.68 15.72
N VAL A 66 1.50 11.12 14.80
CA VAL A 66 0.91 11.86 13.67
C VAL A 66 -0.58 11.57 13.60
N LEU A 67 -1.38 12.63 13.47
CA LEU A 67 -2.81 12.52 13.22
C LEU A 67 -3.07 12.23 11.74
N SER A 68 -3.75 11.13 11.44
CA SER A 68 -4.04 10.69 10.07
C SER A 68 -5.52 10.35 9.88
N TYR A 69 -6.02 10.48 8.64
CA TYR A 69 -7.37 10.02 8.32
C TYR A 69 -7.34 8.53 7.97
N PHE A 70 -8.11 7.73 8.68
CA PHE A 70 -8.30 6.31 8.43
C PHE A 70 -9.64 6.06 7.74
N ILE A 71 -9.64 5.21 6.71
CA ILE A 71 -10.83 4.82 5.97
C ILE A 71 -10.84 3.30 5.86
N PRO A 72 -11.77 2.61 6.54
CA PRO A 72 -11.82 1.15 6.50
C PRO A 72 -12.29 0.65 5.13
N ASN A 73 -11.73 -0.48 4.68
CA ASN A 73 -12.13 -1.19 3.45
C ASN A 73 -12.33 -0.26 2.24
N ALA A 74 -11.35 0.61 2.00
CA ALA A 74 -11.50 1.74 1.07
C ALA A 74 -11.13 1.38 -0.38
N VAL A 75 -10.17 0.46 -0.56
CA VAL A 75 -9.63 0.11 -1.87
C VAL A 75 -9.44 -1.38 -2.03
N GLU A 76 -9.53 -1.83 -3.27
CA GLU A 76 -8.90 -3.06 -3.70
C GLU A 76 -7.47 -2.78 -4.20
N LEU A 77 -6.54 -3.65 -3.82
CA LEU A 77 -5.14 -3.60 -4.19
C LEU A 77 -4.74 -4.88 -4.94
N THR A 78 -4.05 -4.70 -6.07
CA THR A 78 -3.42 -5.79 -6.83
C THR A 78 -2.00 -5.39 -7.22
N VAL A 79 -1.00 -6.25 -7.01
CA VAL A 79 0.34 -6.10 -7.59
C VAL A 79 0.28 -6.48 -9.07
N ILE A 80 0.83 -5.62 -9.93
CA ILE A 80 0.76 -5.73 -11.38
C ILE A 80 2.15 -6.00 -11.95
N GLU A 81 2.31 -7.14 -12.62
CA GLU A 81 3.47 -7.48 -13.44
C GLU A 81 3.01 -7.99 -14.80
N ASP A 82 3.88 -7.93 -15.80
CA ASP A 82 3.53 -8.30 -17.18
C ASP A 82 3.17 -9.79 -17.34
N ASP A 83 3.75 -10.66 -16.51
CA ASP A 83 3.57 -12.11 -16.56
C ASP A 83 2.59 -12.66 -15.52
N ARG A 84 2.49 -12.02 -14.34
CA ARG A 84 1.69 -12.53 -13.22
C ARG A 84 1.28 -11.40 -12.28
N ASN A 85 -0.03 -11.26 -12.06
CA ASN A 85 -0.55 -10.38 -11.01
C ASN A 85 -0.72 -11.15 -9.69
N SER A 86 -0.69 -10.44 -8.56
CA SER A 86 -1.09 -11.02 -7.27
C SER A 86 -2.60 -11.29 -7.24
N LYS A 87 -3.08 -11.92 -6.17
CA LYS A 87 -4.49 -11.82 -5.80
C LYS A 87 -4.87 -10.36 -5.52
N THR A 88 -6.16 -10.07 -5.62
CA THR A 88 -6.72 -8.78 -5.22
C THR A 88 -7.20 -8.87 -3.78
N ILE A 89 -6.80 -7.90 -2.95
CA ILE A 89 -7.21 -7.82 -1.54
C ILE A 89 -7.87 -6.47 -1.25
N THR A 90 -8.73 -6.44 -0.25
CA THR A 90 -9.34 -5.20 0.25
C THR A 90 -8.48 -4.63 1.37
N CYS A 91 -8.12 -3.36 1.25
CA CYS A 91 -7.28 -2.66 2.22
C CYS A 91 -7.98 -1.47 2.85
N ASN A 92 -7.63 -1.18 4.10
CA ASN A 92 -7.90 0.11 4.72
C ASN A 92 -6.93 1.15 4.17
N VAL A 93 -7.36 2.41 4.11
CA VAL A 93 -6.51 3.52 3.65
C VAL A 93 -6.26 4.49 4.78
N ILE A 94 -4.99 4.73 5.06
CA ILE A 94 -4.52 5.82 5.91
C ILE A 94 -4.00 6.93 5.01
N ILE A 95 -4.70 8.07 4.97
CA ILE A 95 -4.25 9.23 4.20
C ILE A 95 -3.13 9.93 4.95
N SER A 96 -1.93 9.90 4.38
CA SER A 96 -0.78 10.64 4.91
C SER A 96 -0.65 12.00 4.23
N LEU A 97 -0.37 13.02 5.05
CA LEU A 97 -0.05 14.36 4.59
C LEU A 97 1.47 14.58 4.41
N HIS A 98 2.29 13.60 4.81
CA HIS A 98 3.74 13.70 4.82
C HIS A 98 4.43 12.69 3.89
N GLU A 99 3.83 11.51 3.71
CA GLU A 99 4.35 10.48 2.82
C GLU A 99 4.19 10.89 1.36
N ARG A 100 5.19 10.54 0.55
CA ARG A 100 5.26 10.89 -0.88
C ARG A 100 4.92 9.74 -1.81
N GLU A 101 4.80 8.54 -1.27
CA GLU A 101 4.49 7.32 -2.01
C GLU A 101 3.56 6.42 -1.21
N VAL A 102 2.97 5.43 -1.87
CA VAL A 102 2.13 4.43 -1.20
C VAL A 102 3.03 3.51 -0.38
N LEU A 103 2.66 3.24 0.87
CA LEU A 103 3.35 2.27 1.72
C LEU A 103 2.43 1.08 1.98
N LEU A 104 2.96 -0.13 1.82
CA LEU A 104 2.30 -1.37 2.21
C LEU A 104 2.80 -1.78 3.60
N SER A 105 1.88 -2.11 4.52
CA SER A 105 2.23 -2.68 5.82
C SER A 105 2.83 -4.08 5.67
N ASP A 106 3.47 -4.57 6.74
CA ASP A 106 3.90 -5.96 6.85
C ASP A 106 2.77 -6.96 6.59
N ALA A 107 1.58 -6.72 7.16
CA ALA A 107 0.40 -7.56 6.94
C ALA A 107 -0.03 -7.60 5.46
N VAL A 108 0.00 -6.46 4.76
CA VAL A 108 -0.31 -6.42 3.33
C VAL A 108 0.75 -7.15 2.51
N ILE A 109 2.04 -7.03 2.86
CA ILE A 109 3.15 -7.73 2.18
C ILE A 109 2.98 -9.24 2.31
N GLU A 110 2.71 -9.73 3.53
CA GLU A 110 2.51 -11.14 3.80
C GLU A 110 1.25 -11.67 3.12
N GLU A 111 0.15 -10.94 3.22
CA GLU A 111 -1.12 -11.32 2.60
C GLU A 111 -0.96 -11.44 1.08
N LEU A 112 -0.26 -10.51 0.42
CA LEU A 112 0.02 -10.58 -1.02
C LEU A 112 1.05 -11.65 -1.42
N GLU A 113 1.58 -12.40 -0.45
CA GLU A 113 2.56 -13.45 -0.63
C GLU A 113 3.84 -12.94 -1.30
N ILE A 114 4.35 -11.79 -0.86
CA ILE A 114 5.58 -11.18 -1.39
C ILE A 114 6.76 -11.52 -0.48
N GLU A 115 7.82 -12.05 -1.07
CA GLU A 115 9.09 -12.30 -0.38
C GLU A 115 10.14 -11.23 -0.76
N ILE A 116 10.64 -10.49 0.23
CA ILE A 116 11.75 -9.56 0.05
C ILE A 116 13.06 -10.34 0.18
N LEU A 117 13.81 -10.47 -0.92
CA LEU A 117 15.05 -11.26 -0.98
C LEU A 117 16.28 -10.43 -0.65
N SER A 118 16.35 -9.19 -1.15
CA SER A 118 17.48 -8.31 -0.90
C SER A 118 17.04 -6.85 -0.93
N PRO A 119 16.72 -6.25 0.23
CA PRO A 119 16.10 -4.94 0.31
C PRO A 119 17.01 -3.80 -0.15
N ARG A 120 18.34 -3.97 -0.05
CA ARG A 120 19.28 -2.96 -0.55
C ARG A 120 19.37 -2.96 -2.09
N THR A 121 19.29 -4.12 -2.72
CA THR A 121 19.41 -4.27 -4.18
C THR A 121 18.06 -4.33 -4.89
N GLY A 122 16.95 -4.29 -4.14
CA GLY A 122 15.60 -4.26 -4.68
C GLY A 122 15.13 -5.61 -5.21
N LEU A 123 15.64 -6.73 -4.68
CA LEU A 123 15.24 -8.07 -5.16
C LEU A 123 14.08 -8.62 -4.34
N TRP A 124 13.09 -9.16 -5.04
CA TRP A 124 11.88 -9.74 -4.46
C TRP A 124 11.31 -10.82 -5.37
N ARG A 125 10.31 -11.57 -4.88
CA ARG A 125 9.53 -12.52 -5.68
C ARG A 125 8.16 -12.76 -5.04
N PHE A 126 7.22 -13.31 -5.79
CA PHE A 126 6.04 -13.94 -5.19
C PHE A 126 6.42 -15.27 -4.52
N LYS A 127 5.75 -15.61 -3.42
CA LYS A 127 5.93 -16.88 -2.74
C LYS A 127 5.70 -18.04 -3.69
N GLY A 128 6.60 -19.02 -3.64
CA GLY A 128 6.52 -20.23 -4.46
C GLY A 128 6.97 -20.08 -5.92
N GLU A 129 7.48 -18.92 -6.35
CA GLU A 129 8.09 -18.78 -7.68
C GLU A 129 9.64 -18.78 -7.61
N ASP A 130 10.30 -19.24 -8.68
CA ASP A 130 11.76 -19.18 -8.81
C ASP A 130 12.26 -17.86 -9.42
N LYS A 131 11.35 -17.13 -10.08
CA LYS A 131 11.66 -15.88 -10.78
C LYS A 131 11.97 -14.77 -9.78
N VAL A 132 13.22 -14.31 -9.78
CA VAL A 132 13.62 -13.11 -9.03
C VAL A 132 13.26 -11.86 -9.81
N ARG A 133 12.51 -10.97 -9.17
CA ARG A 133 12.04 -9.69 -9.69
C ARG A 133 12.89 -8.55 -9.14
N ARG A 134 12.85 -7.41 -9.83
CA ARG A 134 13.52 -6.17 -9.41
C ARG A 134 12.49 -5.12 -9.04
N SER A 135 12.83 -4.30 -8.06
CA SER A 135 12.08 -3.10 -7.70
C SER A 135 11.93 -2.19 -8.92
N ILE A 136 10.75 -1.59 -9.04
CA ILE A 136 10.54 -0.42 -9.91
C ILE A 136 10.98 0.88 -9.24
#